data_AF-A0A1F9ZA27-F1
#
_entry.id   AF-A0A1F9ZA27-F1
#
_cell.length_a   1.000
_cell.length_b   1.000
_cell.length_c   1.000
_cell.angle_alpha   90.00
_cell.angle_beta   90.00
_cell.angle_gamma   90.00
#
_symmetry.space_group_name_H-M   'P 1'
#
loop_
_entity.id
_entity.type
_entity.pdbx_description
1 polymer ?
#
loop_
_entity_poly.entity_id
_entity_poly.type
_entity_poly.pdbx_seq_one_letter_code
_entity_poly.pdbx_strand_id
1 'polypeptide(L)'
;MQAPPPPMMRGPDSGLYRLIAIGGIVLGLLLLAVGAVLGDMSNADFDPNEPEADTRARNNLGLVWGPAIAHLGAFLFVGGLFLAAFFVEFADAFVRLFLLILGVLALLLVLANSPTLFG
;
A
#
# COMPACT_ATOMS: atom_id res chain seq x y z
N MET A 1 -29.28 -4.12 -46.97
CA MET A 1 -29.07 -3.35 -45.71
C MET A 1 -28.00 -4.10 -44.94
N GLN A 2 -26.82 -3.49 -44.77
CA GLN A 2 -25.72 -4.09 -44.01
C GLN A 2 -26.14 -4.08 -42.54
N ALA A 3 -26.13 -5.24 -41.87
CA ALA A 3 -26.43 -5.31 -40.45
C ALA A 3 -25.45 -4.40 -39.69
N PRO A 4 -25.88 -3.70 -38.63
CA PRO A 4 -25.00 -2.84 -37.85
C PRO A 4 -23.82 -3.68 -37.35
N PRO A 5 -22.58 -3.17 -37.39
CA PRO A 5 -21.44 -3.90 -36.89
C PRO A 5 -21.70 -4.31 -35.43
N PRO A 6 -21.32 -5.55 -35.03
CA PRO A 6 -21.53 -6.03 -33.68
C PRO A 6 -20.94 -5.04 -32.67
N PRO A 7 -21.63 -4.80 -31.53
CA PRO A 7 -21.08 -3.96 -30.47
C PRO A 7 -19.75 -4.56 -30.03
N MET A 8 -18.66 -3.84 -30.25
CA MET A 8 -17.37 -4.21 -29.67
C MET A 8 -17.52 -4.06 -28.15
N MET A 9 -17.58 -5.18 -27.44
CA MET A 9 -17.46 -5.18 -25.98
C MET A 9 -16.09 -4.61 -25.64
N ARG A 10 -16.07 -3.33 -25.23
CA ARG A 10 -14.86 -2.65 -24.79
C ARG A 10 -14.44 -3.29 -23.47
N GLY A 11 -13.42 -4.15 -23.53
CA GLY A 11 -12.77 -4.68 -22.34
C GLY A 11 -12.22 -3.54 -21.47
N PRO A 12 -11.92 -3.78 -20.20
CA PRO A 12 -11.36 -2.77 -19.32
C PRO A 12 -10.14 -2.10 -19.97
N ASP A 13 -10.21 -0.78 -20.14
CA ASP A 13 -9.19 0.01 -20.81
C ASP A 13 -7.84 -0.12 -20.07
N SER A 14 -6.73 -0.25 -20.81
CA SER A 14 -5.36 -0.30 -20.24
C SER A 14 -5.05 0.90 -19.34
N GLY A 15 -5.74 2.04 -19.55
CA GLY A 15 -5.69 3.22 -18.69
C GLY A 15 -6.22 2.99 -17.27
N LEU A 16 -7.23 2.13 -17.08
CA LEU A 16 -7.76 1.83 -15.75
C LEU A 16 -6.76 1.03 -14.92
N TYR A 17 -6.14 0.01 -15.51
CA TYR A 17 -5.12 -0.79 -14.81
C TYR A 17 -3.90 0.05 -14.42
N ARG A 18 -3.47 0.96 -15.30
CA ARG A 18 -2.42 1.92 -14.98
C ARG A 18 -2.79 2.83 -13.82
N LEU A 19 -4.03 3.33 -13.80
CA LEU A 19 -4.51 4.20 -12.71
C LEU A 19 -4.61 3.44 -11.39
N ILE A 20 -5.07 2.19 -11.40
CA ILE A 20 -5.11 1.34 -10.20
C ILE A 20 -3.70 1.04 -9.71
N ALA A 21 -2.76 0.74 -10.60
CA ALA A 21 -1.37 0.46 -10.26
C ALA A 21 -0.70 1.68 -9.58
N ILE A 22 -0.78 2.85 -10.23
CA ILE A 22 -0.23 4.10 -9.70
C ILE A 22 -0.95 4.48 -8.39
N GLY A 23 -2.28 4.35 -8.37
CA GLY A 23 -3.10 4.62 -7.19
C GLY A 23 -2.70 3.74 -6.01
N GLY A 24 -2.49 2.44 -6.22
CA GLY A 24 -2.03 1.49 -5.20
C GLY A 24 -0.64 1.85 -4.67
N ILE A 25 0.29 2.24 -5.55
CA ILE A 25 1.63 2.69 -5.14
C ILE A 25 1.54 3.97 -4.29
N VAL A 26 0.87 5.01 -4.79
CA VAL A 26 0.79 6.31 -4.12
C VAL A 26 0.03 6.21 -2.80
N LEU A 27 -1.13 5.55 -2.81
CA LEU A 27 -1.93 5.33 -1.60
C LEU A 27 -1.19 4.44 -0.60
N GLY A 28 -0.50 3.42 -1.07
CA GLY A 28 0.32 2.55 -0.22
C GLY A 28 1.42 3.32 0.49
N LEU A 29 2.16 4.17 -0.24
CA LEU A 29 3.18 5.05 0.34
C LEU A 29 2.60 6.06 1.32
N LEU A 30 1.43 6.64 1.01
CA LEU A 30 0.76 7.57 1.90
C LEU A 30 0.36 6.89 3.22
N LEU A 31 -0.24 5.70 3.16
CA LEU A 31 -0.62 4.95 4.35
C LEU A 31 0.60 4.49 5.16
N LEU A 32 1.70 4.11 4.50
CA LEU A 32 2.97 3.84 5.18
C LEU A 32 3.46 5.06 5.96
N ALA A 33 3.42 6.25 5.34
CA ALA A 33 3.78 7.49 6.02
C ALA A 33 2.86 7.81 7.19
N VAL A 34 1.54 7.66 7.02
CA VAL A 34 0.56 7.85 8.10
C VAL A 34 0.82 6.88 9.25
N GLY A 35 1.03 5.60 8.96
CA GLY A 35 1.33 4.59 9.98
C GLY A 35 2.60 4.92 10.77
N ALA A 36 3.65 5.39 10.11
CA ALA A 36 4.87 5.86 10.77
C ALA A 36 4.62 7.08 11.66
N VAL A 37 3.89 8.08 11.17
CA VAL A 37 3.53 9.28 11.94
C VAL A 37 2.72 8.92 13.19
N LEU A 38 1.78 7.97 13.10
CA LEU A 38 1.03 7.52 14.27
C LEU A 38 1.91 6.83 15.32
N GLY A 39 2.92 6.07 14.88
CA GLY A 39 3.94 5.51 15.76
C GLY A 39 4.77 6.62 16.43
N ASP A 40 5.18 7.63 15.68
CA ASP A 40 5.92 8.78 16.23
C ASP A 40 5.07 9.56 17.24
N MET A 41 3.79 9.79 16.92
CA MET A 41 2.83 10.44 17.83
C MET A 41 2.62 9.66 19.13
N SER A 42 2.74 8.33 19.10
CA SER A 42 2.65 7.52 20.33
C SER A 42 3.81 7.78 21.31
N ASN A 43 4.94 8.27 20.80
CA ASN A 43 6.14 8.57 21.57
C ASN A 43 6.31 10.08 21.84
N ALA A 44 5.46 10.91 21.24
CA ALA A 44 5.52 12.35 21.40
C ALA A 44 4.88 12.77 22.73
N ASP A 45 5.64 13.59 23.48
CA ASP A 45 5.33 14.28 24.74
C ASP A 45 4.50 13.49 25.77
N PHE A 46 5.18 13.01 26.82
CA PHE A 46 4.58 12.29 27.93
C PHE A 46 4.25 13.25 29.06
N ASP A 47 2.96 13.52 29.30
CA ASP A 47 2.51 14.19 30.51
C ASP A 47 2.32 13.14 31.61
N PRO A 48 3.17 13.13 32.66
CA PRO A 48 3.05 12.16 33.76
C PRO A 48 1.75 12.30 34.57
N ASN A 49 0.99 13.39 34.38
CA ASN A 49 -0.29 13.61 35.05
C ASN A 49 -1.49 13.32 34.14
N GLU A 50 -1.28 12.80 32.92
CA GLU A 50 -2.41 12.54 32.02
C GLU A 50 -3.32 11.41 32.55
N PRO A 51 -4.63 11.50 32.30
CA PRO A 51 -5.57 10.43 32.66
C PRO A 51 -5.16 9.10 32.05
N GLU A 52 -5.32 7.98 32.78
CA GLU A 52 -4.97 6.64 32.27
C GLU A 52 -5.60 6.30 30.91
N ALA A 53 -6.80 6.83 30.64
CA ALA A 53 -7.50 6.61 29.38
C ALA A 53 -6.72 7.19 28.19
N ASP A 54 -6.11 8.37 28.36
CA ASP A 54 -5.35 9.05 27.33
C ASP A 54 -4.02 8.33 27.10
N THR A 55 -3.39 7.83 28.17
CA THR A 55 -2.14 7.05 28.07
C THR A 55 -2.35 5.79 27.25
N ARG A 56 -3.47 5.09 27.49
CA ARG A 56 -3.84 3.89 26.72
C ARG A 56 -4.14 4.23 25.27
N ALA A 57 -4.83 5.34 25.01
CA ALA A 57 -5.12 5.79 23.66
C ALA A 57 -3.82 6.08 22.89
N ARG A 58 -2.87 6.81 23.49
CA ARG A 58 -1.55 7.09 22.90
C ARG A 58 -0.77 5.81 22.64
N ASN A 59 -0.69 4.89 23.61
CA ASN A 59 0.00 3.61 23.42
C ASN A 59 -0.60 2.77 22.30
N ASN A 60 -1.93 2.78 22.14
CA ASN A 60 -2.61 2.06 21.06
C ASN A 60 -2.26 2.62 19.67
N LEU A 61 -1.91 3.91 19.56
CA LEU A 61 -1.43 4.49 18.30
C LEU A 61 -0.14 3.80 17.83
N GLY A 62 0.80 3.53 18.74
CA GLY A 62 2.08 2.90 18.41
C GLY A 62 2.01 1.38 18.31
N LEU A 63 1.17 0.75 19.14
CA LEU A 63 1.12 -0.72 19.24
C LEU A 63 0.14 -1.36 18.26
N VAL A 64 -0.92 -0.66 17.87
CA VAL A 64 -2.02 -1.25 17.09
C VAL A 64 -2.25 -0.47 15.80
N TRP A 65 -2.60 0.82 15.91
CA TRP A 65 -3.10 1.58 14.77
C TRP A 65 -2.02 1.95 13.76
N GLY A 66 -0.87 2.43 14.22
CA GLY A 66 0.29 2.73 13.37
C GLY A 66 0.75 1.51 12.59
N PRO A 67 1.05 0.37 13.26
CA PRO A 67 1.37 -0.87 12.58
C PRO A 67 0.28 -1.36 11.62
N ALA A 68 -0.99 -1.35 12.02
CA ALA A 68 -2.08 -1.82 11.16
C ALA A 68 -2.20 -1.00 9.86
N ILE A 69 -2.15 0.33 9.96
CA ILE A 69 -2.21 1.24 8.82
C ILE A 69 -0.97 1.08 7.92
N ALA A 70 0.21 0.97 8.53
CA ALA A 70 1.46 0.72 7.79
C ALA A 70 1.41 -0.60 7.01
N HIS A 71 0.91 -1.68 7.60
CA HIS A 71 0.76 -2.97 6.93
C HIS A 71 -0.19 -2.89 5.74
N LEU A 72 -1.35 -2.26 5.91
CA LEU A 72 -2.30 -2.05 4.82
C LEU A 72 -1.65 -1.25 3.67
N GLY A 73 -0.92 -0.18 4.02
CA GLY A 73 -0.16 0.60 3.06
C GLY A 73 0.88 -0.22 2.32
N ALA A 74 1.62 -1.07 3.02
CA ALA A 74 2.64 -1.92 2.44
C ALA A 74 2.05 -2.94 1.45
N PHE A 75 0.93 -3.58 1.78
CA PHE A 75 0.26 -4.50 0.86
C PHE A 75 -0.30 -3.79 -0.39
N LEU A 76 -0.87 -2.59 -0.23
CA LEU A 76 -1.30 -1.79 -1.38
C LEU A 76 -0.14 -1.38 -2.27
N PHE A 77 1.00 -1.00 -1.66
CA PHE A 77 2.21 -0.66 -2.39
C PHE A 77 2.75 -1.87 -3.18
N VAL A 78 2.88 -3.03 -2.54
CA VAL A 78 3.30 -4.29 -3.17
C VAL A 78 2.35 -4.66 -4.32
N GLY A 79 1.04 -4.65 -4.07
CA GLY A 79 0.03 -4.94 -5.10
C GLY A 79 0.12 -3.96 -6.28
N GLY A 80 0.33 -2.68 -5.99
CA GLY A 80 0.53 -1.63 -7.01
C GLY A 80 1.78 -1.85 -7.86
N LEU A 81 2.89 -2.31 -7.27
CA LEU A 81 4.11 -2.66 -8.00
C LEU A 81 3.90 -3.84 -8.95
N PHE A 82 3.22 -4.90 -8.49
CA PHE A 82 2.90 -6.05 -9.35
C PHE A 82 1.94 -5.66 -10.48
N LEU A 83 0.86 -4.93 -10.17
CA LEU A 83 -0.04 -4.40 -11.20
C LEU A 83 0.69 -3.51 -12.20
N ALA A 84 1.62 -2.67 -11.74
CA ALA A 84 2.43 -1.85 -12.62
C ALA A 84 3.31 -2.69 -13.55
N ALA A 85 3.97 -3.72 -13.00
CA ALA A 85 4.86 -4.58 -13.79
C ALA A 85 4.13 -5.38 -14.89
N PHE A 86 2.90 -5.83 -14.61
CA PHE A 86 2.14 -6.65 -15.57
C PHE A 86 1.32 -5.84 -16.57
N PHE A 87 0.74 -4.71 -16.15
CA PHE A 87 -0.29 -4.02 -16.94
C PHE A 87 0.15 -2.64 -17.46
N VAL A 88 1.31 -2.11 -17.06
CA VAL A 88 1.83 -0.87 -17.64
C VAL A 88 2.56 -1.21 -18.93
N GLU A 89 1.83 -1.11 -20.04
CA GLU A 89 2.28 -1.54 -21.37
C GLU A 89 3.53 -0.79 -21.88
N PHE A 90 3.72 0.46 -21.45
CA PHE A 90 4.85 1.32 -21.88
C PHE A 90 6.15 1.12 -21.10
N ALA A 91 6.16 0.24 -20.10
CA ALA A 91 7.38 -0.06 -19.34
C ALA A 91 8.22 -1.09 -20.13
N ASP A 92 9.46 -0.71 -20.44
CA ASP A 92 10.46 -1.63 -21.00
C ASP A 92 10.60 -2.88 -20.14
N ALA A 93 11.03 -3.99 -20.74
CA ALA A 93 11.24 -5.26 -20.04
C ALA A 93 12.14 -5.09 -18.80
N PHE A 94 13.13 -4.19 -18.87
CA PHE A 94 13.98 -3.84 -17.73
C PHE A 94 13.19 -3.22 -16.57
N VAL A 95 12.32 -2.25 -16.84
CA VAL A 95 11.50 -1.58 -15.81
C VAL A 95 10.52 -2.57 -15.19
N ARG A 96 9.91 -3.44 -15.98
CA ARG A 96 9.02 -4.50 -15.46
C ARG A 96 9.77 -5.44 -14.53
N LEU A 97 10.95 -5.91 -14.95
CA LEU A 97 11.79 -6.78 -14.12
C LEU A 97 12.20 -6.08 -12.82
N PHE A 98 12.58 -4.80 -12.90
CA PHE A 98 12.90 -3.99 -11.74
C PHE A 98 11.72 -3.85 -10.77
N LEU A 99 10.52 -3.56 -11.27
CA LEU A 99 9.30 -3.47 -10.46
C LEU A 99 8.93 -4.81 -9.81
N LEU A 100 9.12 -5.94 -10.50
CA LEU A 100 8.92 -7.27 -9.91
C LEU A 100 9.93 -7.55 -8.79
N ILE A 101 11.21 -7.24 -9.01
CA ILE A 101 12.24 -7.38 -7.98
C ILE A 101 11.90 -6.52 -6.77
N LEU A 102 11.56 -5.24 -6.98
CA LEU A 102 11.13 -4.36 -5.90
C LEU A 102 9.88 -4.87 -5.19
N GLY A 103 8.90 -5.38 -5.92
CA GLY A 103 7.67 -5.95 -5.36
C GLY A 103 7.96 -7.16 -4.47
N VAL A 104 8.83 -8.06 -4.91
CA VAL A 104 9.28 -9.21 -4.11
C VAL A 104 10.06 -8.76 -2.88
N LEU A 105 11.02 -7.85 -3.03
CA LEU A 105 11.80 -7.33 -1.90
C LEU A 105 10.90 -6.64 -0.86
N ALA A 106 9.95 -5.81 -1.32
CA ALA A 106 8.99 -5.16 -0.45
C ALA A 106 8.08 -6.18 0.24
N LEU A 107 7.61 -7.22 -0.47
CA LEU A 107 6.81 -8.28 0.15
C LEU A 107 7.61 -9.04 1.22
N LEU A 108 8.86 -9.39 0.95
CA LEU A 108 9.72 -10.04 1.93
C LEU A 108 9.96 -9.14 3.15
N LEU A 109 10.16 -7.84 2.95
CA LEU A 109 10.32 -6.88 4.04
C LEU A 109 9.05 -6.79 4.91
N VAL A 110 7.88 -6.76 4.29
CA VAL A 110 6.59 -6.77 5.01
C VAL A 110 6.48 -8.04 5.84
N LEU A 111 6.72 -9.20 5.25
CA LEU A 111 6.63 -10.47 5.97
C LEU A 111 7.66 -10.58 7.09
N ALA A 112 8.88 -10.08 6.89
CA ALA A 112 9.94 -10.11 7.89
C ALA A 112 9.68 -9.18 9.09
N ASN A 113 8.95 -8.08 8.88
CA ASN A 113 8.71 -7.05 9.89
C ASN A 113 7.26 -7.01 10.40
N SER A 114 6.52 -8.12 10.26
CA SER A 114 5.09 -8.18 10.59
C SER A 114 4.83 -8.87 11.94
N PRO A 115 4.85 -8.13 13.07
CA PRO A 115 4.46 -8.68 14.38
C PRO A 115 3.00 -9.15 14.39
N THR A 116 2.14 -8.58 13.55
CA THR A 116 0.73 -8.98 13.39
C THR A 116 0.52 -10.32 12.67
N LEU A 117 1.52 -10.84 11.95
CA LEU A 117 1.43 -12.11 11.22
C LEU A 117 2.22 -13.23 11.89
N PHE A 118 3.31 -12.88 12.61
CA PHE A 118 4.26 -13.88 13.14
C PHE A 118 4.49 -13.83 14.65
N GLY A 119 3.87 -12.88 15.39
CA GLY A 119 3.85 -12.85 16.85
C GLY A 119 5.02 -12.12 17.49
#